data_AF-A0A1E3P425-F1
#
_entry.id   AF-A0A1E3P425-F1
#
_cell.length_a   1.000
_cell.length_b   1.000
_cell.length_c   1.000
_cell.angle_alpha   90.00
_cell.angle_beta   90.00
_cell.angle_gamma   90.00
#
_symmetry.space_group_name_H-M   'P 1'
#
loop_
_entity.id
_entity.type
_entity.pdbx_description
1 polymer ?
#
loop_
_entity_poly.entity_id
_entity_poly.type
_entity_poly.pdbx_seq_one_letter_code
_entity_poly.pdbx_strand_id
1 'polypeptide(L)' 'IKSSCPVGTLLNLKIKKSGAEPVALEDHEYPEWLWTVLDPKAQEEKLKADPAKYQKKLMRQRNRKNIKHNNFMAQM' A
#
# COMPACT_ATOMS: atom_id res chain seq x y z
N ILE A 1 -2.06 18.08 1.66
CA ILE A 1 -2.28 16.99 0.69
C ILE A 1 -3.77 17.00 0.42
N LYS A 2 -4.19 17.31 -0.81
CA LYS A 2 -5.62 17.44 -1.14
C LYS A 2 -6.11 16.06 -1.56
N SER A 3 -7.13 15.52 -0.88
CA SER A 3 -7.74 14.28 -1.36
C SER A 3 -8.30 14.49 -2.77
N SER A 4 -8.18 13.46 -3.61
CA SER A 4 -8.68 13.52 -4.98
C SER A 4 -10.20 13.32 -5.06
N CYS A 5 -10.84 12.87 -3.98
CA CYS A 5 -12.26 12.59 -3.92
C CYS A 5 -12.94 13.67 -3.07
N PRO A 6 -13.81 14.52 -3.66
CA PRO A 6 -14.55 15.50 -2.89
C PRO A 6 -15.51 14.81 -1.91
N VAL A 7 -15.79 15.50 -0.81
CA VAL A 7 -16.79 15.10 0.18
C VAL A 7 -18.12 14.84 -0.51
N GLY A 8 -18.78 13.74 -0.17
CA GLY A 8 -20.06 13.37 -0.78
C GLY A 8 -19.96 12.45 -2.00
N THR A 9 -18.75 12.09 -2.44
CA THR A 9 -18.59 11.14 -3.55
C THR A 9 -19.08 9.75 -3.14
N LEU A 10 -20.06 9.20 -3.87
CA LEU A 10 -20.54 7.83 -3.65
C LEU A 10 -19.46 6.82 -4.03
N LEU A 11 -19.04 6.01 -3.06
CA LEU A 11 -18.08 4.94 -3.28
C LEU A 11 -18.85 3.67 -3.66
N ASN A 12 -18.65 3.18 -4.89
CA ASN A 12 -19.26 1.94 -5.38
C ASN A 12 -18.62 0.69 -4.73
N LEU A 13 -18.77 0.55 -3.42
CA LEU A 13 -18.21 -0.51 -2.58
C LEU A 13 -19.30 -1.44 -2.01
N LYS A 14 -20.55 -1.27 -2.45
CA LYS A 14 -21.69 -2.04 -1.95
C LYS A 14 -21.68 -3.45 -2.53
N ILE A 15 -21.31 -4.42 -1.71
CA ILE A 15 -21.35 -5.85 -2.07
C ILE A 15 -22.65 -6.52 -1.60
N LYS A 16 -23.23 -6.06 -0.47
CA LYS A 16 -24.47 -6.61 0.10
C LYS A 16 -25.69 -5.81 -0.35
N LYS A 17 -26.82 -6.48 -0.60
CA LYS A 17 -28.09 -5.84 -1.00
C LYS A 17 -28.66 -4.93 0.09
N SER A 18 -28.57 -5.34 1.35
CA SER A 18 -28.92 -4.54 2.53
C SER A 18 -27.71 -3.73 3.01
N GLY A 19 -27.69 -2.45 2.67
CA GLY A 19 -26.65 -1.50 3.07
C GLY A 19 -26.74 -0.21 2.26
N ALA A 20 -26.52 0.92 2.91
CA ALA A 20 -26.34 2.20 2.23
C ALA A 20 -24.98 2.22 1.51
N GLU A 21 -24.87 2.97 0.42
CA GLU A 21 -23.57 3.18 -0.24
C GLU A 21 -22.67 4.03 0.67
N PRO A 22 -21.43 3.60 0.93
CA PRO A 22 -20.51 4.42 1.70
C PRO A 22 -20.18 5.68 0.92
N VAL A 23 -20.35 6.83 1.56
CA VAL A 23 -20.04 8.14 1.01
C VAL A 23 -18.65 8.57 1.47
N ALA A 24 -17.90 9.23 0.60
CA ALA A 24 -16.64 9.85 0.97
C ALA A 24 -16.89 10.97 2.01
N LEU A 25 -16.27 10.81 3.17
CA LEU A 25 -16.31 11.74 4.30
C LEU A 25 -15.29 12.86 4.09
N GLU A 26 -15.22 13.79 5.05
CA GLU A 26 -14.19 14.83 5.02
C GLU A 26 -12.79 14.29 5.31
N ASP A 27 -11.76 14.93 4.73
CA ASP A 27 -10.36 14.52 4.87
C ASP A 27 -9.90 14.41 6.34
N HIS A 28 -10.52 15.19 7.23
CA HIS A 28 -10.19 15.23 8.66
C HIS A 28 -10.79 14.08 9.48
N GLU A 29 -11.86 13.44 8.99
CA GLU A 29 -12.46 12.29 9.65
C GLU A 29 -11.68 11.00 9.35
N TYR A 30 -10.82 11.03 8.33
CA TYR A 30 -9.94 9.92 8.02
C TYR A 30 -8.71 9.89 8.92
N PRO A 31 -8.27 8.70 9.34
CA PRO A 31 -7.06 8.57 10.14
C PRO A 31 -5.81 9.09 9.42
N GLU A 32 -4.91 9.73 10.18
CA GLU A 32 -3.67 10.32 9.67
C GLU A 32 -2.78 9.32 8.90
N TRP A 33 -2.83 8.04 9.27
CA TRP A 33 -2.02 7.02 8.62
C TRP A 33 -2.33 6.90 7.12
N LEU A 34 -3.56 7.19 6.67
CA LEU A 34 -4.00 7.10 5.28
C LEU A 34 -3.16 7.98 4.35
N TRP A 35 -2.85 9.20 4.80
CA TRP A 35 -2.10 10.18 4.02
C TRP A 35 -0.62 9.81 3.88
N THR A 36 -0.10 9.03 4.82
CA THR A 36 1.30 8.57 4.82
C THR A 36 1.53 7.30 4.00
N VAL A 37 0.47 6.63 3.49
CA VAL A 37 0.58 5.34 2.79
C VAL A 37 1.32 5.48 1.45
N LEU A 38 1.06 6.58 0.73
CA LEU A 38 1.62 6.81 -0.60
C LEU A 38 3.00 7.49 -0.55
N ASP A 39 3.44 7.97 0.62
CA ASP A 39 4.75 8.59 0.76
C ASP A 39 5.86 7.52 0.89
N PRO A 40 6.74 7.38 -0.12
CA PRO A 40 7.81 6.40 -0.08
C PRO A 40 8.78 6.64 1.08
N LYS A 41 9.02 7.89 1.49
CA LYS A 41 9.94 8.21 2.58
C LYS A 41 9.39 7.76 3.92
N ALA A 42 8.14 8.10 4.21
CA ALA A 42 7.45 7.67 5.44
C ALA A 42 7.40 6.14 5.56
N GLN A 43 7.20 5.43 4.45
CA GLN A 43 7.17 3.98 4.44
C GLN A 43 8.56 3.35 4.63
N GLU A 44 9.62 3.97 4.10
CA GLU A 44 10.99 3.55 4.36
C GLU A 44 11.40 3.73 5.82
N GLU A 45 11.01 4.84 6.45
CA GLU A 45 11.26 5.09 7.87
C GLU A 45 10.54 4.07 8.75
N LYS A 46 9.24 3.82 8.51
CA LYS A 46 8.48 2.76 9.21
C LYS A 46 9.12 1.39 9.04
N LEU A 47 9.68 1.11 7.86
CA LEU A 47 10.35 -0.16 7.61
C LEU A 47 11.70 -0.27 8.32
N LYS A 48 12.48 0.82 8.39
CA LYS A 48 13.74 0.86 9.13
C LYS A 48 13.52 0.73 10.65
N ALA A 49 12.40 1.27 11.15
CA ALA A 49 12.00 1.14 12.55
C ALA A 49 11.69 -0.31 12.96
N ASP A 50 11.34 -1.19 12.01
CA ASP A 50 11.07 -2.61 12.23
C ASP A 50 12.18 -3.52 11.62
N PRO A 51 13.26 -3.85 12.37
CA PRO A 51 14.39 -4.64 11.84
C PRO A 51 13.98 -5.98 11.21
N ALA A 52 13.02 -6.69 11.82
CA ALA A 52 12.55 -7.98 11.32
C ALA A 52 11.85 -7.87 9.94
N LYS A 53 11.01 -6.84 9.75
CA LYS A 53 10.33 -6.60 8.47
C LYS A 53 11.32 -6.16 7.40
N TYR A 54 12.30 -5.33 7.77
CA TYR A 54 13.37 -4.92 6.87
C TYR A 54 14.20 -6.11 6.37
N GLN A 55 14.64 -6.99 7.26
CA GLN A 55 15.39 -8.20 6.89
C GLN A 55 14.58 -9.11 5.95
N LYS A 56 13.29 -9.34 6.27
CA LYS A 56 12.39 -10.13 5.41
C LYS A 56 12.25 -9.53 4.01
N LYS A 57 12.18 -8.19 3.88
CA LYS A 57 12.13 -7.51 2.58
C LYS A 57 13.43 -7.74 1.79
N LEU A 58 14.60 -7.63 2.44
CA LEU A 58 15.89 -7.88 1.81
C LEU A 58 16.03 -9.33 1.32
N MET A 59 15.64 -10.31 2.14
CA MET A 59 15.67 -11.72 1.75
C MET A 59 14.79 -11.98 0.50
N ARG A 60 13.57 -11.43 0.48
CA ARG A 60 12.67 -11.54 -0.68
C ARG A 60 13.27 -10.91 -1.94
N GLN A 61 13.94 -9.76 -1.82
CA GLN A 61 14.61 -9.12 -2.94
C GLN A 61 15.77 -9.97 -3.49
N ARG A 62 16.62 -10.52 -2.61
CA ARG A 62 17.73 -11.41 -2.99
C ARG A 62 17.20 -12.66 -3.69
N ASN A 63 16.20 -13.31 -3.12
CA ASN A 63 15.59 -14.51 -3.72
C ASN A 63 15.03 -14.22 -5.12
N ARG A 64 14.33 -13.10 -5.29
CA ARG A 64 13.82 -12.69 -6.61
C ARG A 64 14.94 -12.46 -7.63
N LYS A 65 16.05 -11.85 -7.22
CA LYS A 65 17.22 -11.63 -8.10
C LYS A 65 17.85 -12.96 -8.50
N ASN A 66 18.04 -13.87 -7.55
CA ASN A 66 18.62 -15.19 -7.81
C ASN A 66 17.74 -16.02 -8.76
N ILE A 67 16.42 -16.02 -8.55
CA ILE A 67 15.48 -16.70 -9.45
C ILE A 67 15.56 -16.12 -10.86
N LYS A 68 15.52 -14.79 -11.00
CA LYS A 68 15.64 -14.14 -12.32
C LYS A 68 16.97 -14.46 -12.99
N HIS A 69 18.07 -14.46 -12.24
CA HIS A 69 19.39 -14.78 -12.75
C HIS A 69 19.47 -16.24 -13.21
N ASN A 70 18.99 -17.19 -12.40
CA ASN A 70 18.99 -18.61 -12.75
C ASN A 70 18.11 -18.88 -13.97
N ASN A 71 16.94 -18.27 -14.05
CA ASN A 71 16.06 -18.38 -15.21
C ASN A 71 16.73 -17.81 -16.47
N PHE A 72 17.45 -16.69 -16.35
CA PHE A 72 18.20 -16.12 -17.46
C PHE A 72 19.33 -17.05 -17.93
N MET A 73 20.10 -17.62 -16.99
CA MET A 73 21.19 -18.55 -17.30
C MET A 73 20.70 -19.89 -17.86
N ALA A 74 19.50 -20.34 -17.49
CA ALA A 74 18.89 -21.55 -18.03
C ALA A 74 18.27 -21.36 -19.42
N GLN A 75 18.06 -20.11 -19.86
CA GLN A 75 17.50 -19.77 -21.17
C GLN A 75 18.58 -19.47 -22.23
N MET A 76 19.82 -19.17 -21.82
CA MET A 76 20.98 -19.15 -22.70
C MET A 76 21.45 -20.58 -22.99
#